data_AF-A0A351ADI3-F1
#
_entry.id   AF-A0A351ADI3-F1
#
_cell.length_a   1.000
_cell.length_b   1.000
_cell.length_c   1.000
_cell.angle_alpha   90.00
_cell.angle_beta   90.00
_cell.angle_gamma   90.00
#
_symmetry.space_group_name_H-M   'P 1'
#
loop_
_entity.id
_entity.type
_entity.pdbx_description
1 polymer ?
#
loop_
_entity_poly.entity_id
_entity_poly.type
_entity_poly.pdbx_seq_one_letter_code
_entity_poly.pdbx_strand_id
1 'polypeptide(L)' 'MTPNAATLYDFTMTDINQKPVSLRKFEGKTVLVVNVASKCGLTPQYEGLEKLHQALAPR' A
#
# COMPACT_ATOMS: atom_id res chain seq x y z
N MET A 1 27.96 0.08 -14.53
CA MET A 1 27.12 -0.82 -13.73
C MET A 1 26.06 0.05 -13.08
N THR A 2 24.83 0.04 -13.60
CA THR A 2 23.71 0.76 -13.00
C THR A 2 23.36 0.10 -11.66
N PRO A 3 23.21 0.86 -10.56
CA PRO A 3 22.70 0.29 -9.32
C PRO A 3 21.33 -0.32 -9.61
N ASN A 4 21.12 -1.55 -9.15
CA ASN A 4 19.84 -2.24 -9.25
C ASN A 4 18.78 -1.29 -8.66
N ALA A 5 17.80 -0.88 -9.47
CA ALA A 5 16.80 0.08 -9.02
C ALA A 5 16.07 -0.48 -7.80
N ALA A 6 15.93 0.33 -6.74
CA ALA A 6 15.21 -0.08 -5.55
C ALA A 6 13.78 -0.47 -5.92
N THR A 7 13.34 -1.62 -5.43
CA THR A 7 12.00 -2.16 -5.62
C THR A 7 11.12 -1.83 -4.41
N LEU A 8 9.81 -2.02 -4.53
CA LEU A 8 8.88 -1.91 -3.40
C LEU A 8 9.34 -2.76 -2.19
N TYR A 9 9.96 -3.92 -2.43
CA TYR A 9 10.31 -4.88 -1.40
C TYR A 9 11.50 -4.47 -0.52
N ASP A 10 12.24 -3.44 -0.92
CA ASP A 10 13.40 -2.93 -0.18
C ASP A 10 12.99 -1.95 0.92
N PHE A 11 11.73 -1.55 0.97
CA PHE A 11 11.21 -0.58 1.95
C PHE A 11 10.59 -1.24 3.18
N THR A 12 10.78 -0.57 4.31
CA THR A 12 10.04 -0.81 5.56
C THR A 12 9.34 0.49 5.95
N MET A 13 8.05 0.41 6.27
CA MET A 13 7.25 1.57 6.68
C MET A 13 6.62 1.34 8.05
N THR A 14 6.41 2.41 8.80
CA THR A 14 5.65 2.38 10.05
C THR A 14 4.16 2.36 9.76
N ASP A 15 3.43 1.39 10.33
CA ASP A 15 1.98 1.32 10.20
C ASP A 15 1.23 2.27 11.15
N ILE A 16 -0.11 2.26 11.07
CA ILE A 16 -0.96 3.10 11.92
C ILE A 16 -0.85 2.75 13.42
N ASN A 17 -0.36 1.56 13.76
CA ASN A 17 -0.15 1.10 15.13
C ASN A 17 1.31 1.31 15.59
N GLN A 18 2.10 2.11 14.88
CA GLN A 18 3.51 2.39 15.16
C GLN A 18 4.43 1.18 15.05
N LYS A 19 4.05 0.16 14.25
CA LYS A 19 4.88 -1.03 14.04
C LYS A 19 5.63 -0.94 12.71
N PRO A 20 6.90 -1.36 12.65
CA PRO A 20 7.62 -1.49 11.38
C PRO A 20 7.04 -2.64 10.56
N VAL A 21 6.77 -2.38 9.28
CA VAL A 21 6.22 -3.34 8.32
C VAL A 21 7.11 -3.35 7.07
N SER A 22 7.78 -4.48 6.83
CA SER A 22 8.50 -4.69 5.57
C SER A 22 7.49 -4.87 4.43
N LEU A 23 7.66 -4.11 3.35
CA LEU A 23 6.79 -4.20 2.17
C LEU A 23 7.03 -5.48 1.35
N ARG A 24 8.12 -6.21 1.62
CA ARG A 24 8.34 -7.56 1.09
C ARG A 24 7.20 -8.53 1.41
N LYS A 25 6.40 -8.29 2.46
CA LYS A 25 5.22 -9.12 2.76
C LYS A 25 4.17 -9.16 1.64
N PHE A 26 4.24 -8.23 0.68
CA PHE A 26 3.36 -8.16 -0.47
C PHE A 26 3.98 -8.78 -1.74
N GLU A 27 5.12 -9.44 -1.63
CA GLU A 27 5.79 -10.11 -2.74
C GLU A 27 4.86 -11.12 -3.43
N GLY A 28 4.86 -11.09 -4.76
CA GLY A 28 3.99 -11.94 -5.59
C GLY A 28 2.52 -11.49 -5.66
N LYS A 29 2.15 -10.36 -5.03
CA LYS A 29 0.80 -9.79 -5.11
C LYS A 29 0.79 -8.53 -5.97
N THR A 30 -0.33 -8.27 -6.65
CA THR A 30 -0.59 -6.95 -7.23
C THR A 30 -0.86 -5.96 -6.10
N VAL A 31 -0.11 -4.85 -6.05
CA VAL A 31 -0.19 -3.85 -4.98
C VAL A 31 -0.63 -2.51 -5.55
N LEU A 32 -1.67 -1.91 -4.96
CA LEU A 32 -2.09 -0.53 -5.21
C LEU A 32 -1.65 0.35 -4.04
N VAL A 33 -0.77 1.32 -4.30
CA VAL A 33 -0.30 2.29 -3.30
C VAL A 33 -1.06 3.61 -3.49
N VAL A 34 -1.74 4.08 -2.44
CA VAL A 34 -2.51 5.33 -2.46
C VAL A 34 -2.05 6.22 -1.31
N ASN A 35 -1.62 7.44 -1.62
CA ASN A 35 -1.38 8.46 -0.61
C ASN A 35 -2.72 9.06 -0.18
N VAL A 36 -3.01 9.00 1.11
CA VAL A 36 -4.29 9.44 1.71
C VAL A 36 -4.05 10.46 2.81
N ALA A 37 -5.05 11.31 3.07
CA ALA A 37 -5.02 12.29 4.16
C ALA A 37 -6.43 12.50 4.73
N SER A 38 -6.57 12.45 6.06
CA SER A 38 -7.88 12.43 6.73
C SER A 38 -8.71 13.72 6.53
N LYS A 39 -8.07 14.85 6.25
CA LYS A 39 -8.71 16.17 6.06
C LYS A 39 -8.69 16.63 4.60
N CYS A 40 -8.57 15.70 3.66
CA CYS A 40 -8.61 16.01 2.23
C CYS A 40 -10.06 16.02 1.71
N GLY A 41 -10.37 16.84 0.71
CA GLY A 41 -11.68 16.80 0.03
C GLY A 41 -11.97 15.46 -0.66
N LEU A 42 -10.95 14.63 -0.87
CA LEU A 42 -11.05 13.30 -1.46
C LEU A 42 -11.26 12.18 -0.43
N THR A 43 -11.41 12.48 0.88
CA THR A 43 -11.68 11.44 1.90
C THR A 43 -12.85 10.49 1.55
N PRO A 44 -13.94 10.90 0.89
CA PRO A 44 -15.00 9.96 0.48
C PRO A 44 -14.52 8.81 -0.42
N GLN A 45 -13.34 8.92 -1.06
CA GLN A 45 -12.77 7.86 -1.89
C GLN A 45 -12.45 6.57 -1.12
N TYR A 46 -12.33 6.61 0.22
CA TYR A 46 -12.05 5.43 1.03
C TYR A 46 -13.08 4.30 0.80
N GLU A 47 -14.36 4.64 0.64
CA GLU A 47 -15.41 3.65 0.39
C GLU A 47 -15.20 2.92 -0.96
N GLY A 48 -14.78 3.66 -1.99
CA GLY A 48 -14.46 3.08 -3.30
C GLY A 48 -13.24 2.18 -3.24
N LEU A 49 -12.19 2.58 -2.50
CA LEU A 49 -10.99 1.78 -2.28
C LEU A 49 -11.29 0.49 -1.51
N GLU A 50 -12.18 0.55 -0.52
CA GLU A 50 -12.62 -0.62 0.23
C GLU A 50 -13.38 -1.61 -0.67
N LYS A 51 -14.35 -1.12 -1.45
CA LYS A 51 -15.09 -1.94 -2.42
C LYS A 51 -14.17 -2.61 -3.43
N LEU A 52 -13.18 -1.88 -3.95
CA LEU A 52 -12.18 -2.41 -4.87
C LEU A 52 -11.36 -3.54 -4.23
N HIS A 53 -10.90 -3.33 -2.98
CA HIS A 53 -10.17 -4.35 -2.24
C HIS A 53 -11.03 -5.59 -2.01
N GLN A 54 -12.29 -5.45 -1.59
CA GLN A 54 -13.22 -6.57 -1.41
C GLN A 54 -13.47 -7.35 -2.71
N ALA A 55 -13.57 -6.66 -3.85
CA ALA A 55 -13.82 -7.28 -5.15
C ALA A 55 -12.61 -8.02 -5.73
N LEU A 56 -11.38 -7.55 -5.43
CA LEU A 56 -10.14 -8.05 -6.04
C LEU A 56 -9.22 -8.81 -5.08
N ALA A 57 -9.50 -8.82 -3.78
CA ALA A 57 -8.71 -9.56 -2.81
C ALA A 57 -8.71 -11.06 -3.18
N PRO A 58 -7.54 -11.71 -3.17
CA PRO A 58 -7.48 -13.16 -3.30
C PRO A 58 -8.32 -13.80 -2.19
N ARG A 59 -9.17 -14.77 -2.56
CA ARG A 59 -9.93 -15.57 -1.59
C ARG A 59 -9.02 -16.48 -0.79
#